data_AF-A0A3A8LF68-F1
#
_entry.id   AF-A0A3A8LF68-F1
#
_cell.length_a   1.000
_cell.length_b   1.000
_cell.length_c   1.000
_cell.angle_alpha   90.00
_cell.angle_beta   90.00
_cell.angle_gamma   90.00
#
_symmetry.space_group_name_H-M   'P 1'
#
loop_
_entity.id
_entity.type
_entity.pdbx_description
1 polymer ?
#
loop_
_entity_poly.entity_id
_entity_poly.type
_entity_poly.pdbx_seq_one_letter_code
_entity_poly.pdbx_strand_id
1 'polypeptide(L)'
;MYLPGTALDFSLAARSTPVVHAKVASVIADLAPDDVQLFPVEVAGQPEQFCILVATKLIRCIDDKATEEILMWTPEDGRPEKVGEYRDVWGMRIDASQAGDTKVFRTWGWPIALIVREEIRDALERIGATGTKFEEV
;
A
#
# COMPACT_ATOMS: atom_id res chain seq x y z
N MET A 1 11.05 -33.08 -2.41
CA MET A 1 9.59 -32.94 -2.26
C MET A 1 9.37 -31.60 -1.56
N TYR A 2 8.80 -30.59 -2.23
CA TYR A 2 8.52 -29.31 -1.59
C TYR A 2 7.24 -29.45 -0.78
N LEU A 3 7.28 -29.05 0.50
CA LEU A 3 6.08 -28.86 1.30
C LEU A 3 5.45 -27.51 0.91
N PRO A 4 4.11 -27.41 0.82
CA PRO A 4 3.46 -26.13 0.61
C PRO A 4 3.81 -25.19 1.78
N GLY A 5 4.11 -23.93 1.45
CA GLY A 5 4.37 -22.89 2.44
C GLY A 5 3.09 -22.42 3.14
N THR A 6 3.25 -21.69 4.24
CA THR A 6 2.15 -21.04 4.94
C THR A 6 1.68 -19.80 4.19
N ALA A 7 0.36 -19.61 4.08
CA ALA A 7 -0.21 -18.38 3.53
C ALA A 7 0.16 -17.18 4.40
N LEU A 8 0.48 -16.05 3.77
CA LEU A 8 0.79 -14.81 4.46
C LEU A 8 -0.49 -14.02 4.75
N ASP A 9 -0.50 -13.28 5.85
CA ASP A 9 -1.63 -12.43 6.22
C ASP A 9 -1.74 -11.18 5.35
N PHE A 10 -0.63 -10.76 4.76
CA PHE A 10 -0.54 -9.66 3.80
C PHE A 10 0.30 -10.10 2.60
N SER A 11 -0.20 -9.82 1.40
CA SER A 11 0.53 -10.01 0.15
C SER A 11 0.13 -8.96 -0.88
N LEU A 12 0.95 -8.77 -1.90
CA LEU A 12 0.63 -7.92 -3.04
C LEU A 12 0.37 -8.80 -4.27
N ALA A 13 -0.83 -8.68 -4.83
CA ALA A 13 -1.17 -9.21 -6.13
C ALA A 13 -0.77 -8.21 -7.24
N ALA A 14 -1.22 -8.46 -8.47
CA ALA A 14 -0.93 -7.61 -9.62
C ALA A 14 -1.20 -6.11 -9.34
N ARG A 15 -0.32 -5.24 -9.85
CA ARG A 15 -0.41 -3.77 -9.67
C ARG A 15 -0.42 -3.33 -8.20
N SER A 16 0.36 -4.00 -7.35
CA SER A 16 0.46 -3.69 -5.92
C SER A 16 -0.89 -3.73 -5.19
N THR A 17 -1.80 -4.59 -5.65
CA THR A 17 -3.12 -4.76 -5.02
C THR A 17 -2.97 -5.55 -3.73
N PRO A 18 -3.28 -4.99 -2.55
CA PRO A 18 -3.14 -5.70 -1.29
C PRO A 18 -4.21 -6.77 -1.17
N VAL A 19 -3.78 -8.01 -0.94
CA VAL A 19 -4.64 -9.14 -0.57
C VAL A 19 -4.29 -9.50 0.87
N VAL A 20 -5.29 -9.40 1.74
CA VAL A 20 -5.11 -9.52 3.18
C VAL A 20 -6.00 -10.62 3.74
N HIS A 21 -5.47 -11.39 4.69
CA HIS A 21 -6.26 -12.33 5.47
C HIS A 21 -7.27 -11.58 6.35
N ALA A 22 -8.40 -12.20 6.65
CA ALA A 22 -9.51 -11.60 7.40
C ALA A 22 -9.09 -10.93 8.72
N LYS A 23 -8.07 -11.48 9.41
CA LYS A 23 -7.55 -10.90 10.65
C LYS A 23 -6.92 -9.50 10.45
N VAL A 24 -6.16 -9.33 9.35
CA VAL A 24 -5.55 -8.04 8.98
C VAL A 24 -6.63 -7.09 8.49
N ALA A 25 -7.57 -7.60 7.69
CA ALA A 25 -8.72 -6.83 7.22
C ALA A 25 -9.52 -6.22 8.38
N SER A 26 -9.83 -7.01 9.41
CA SER A 26 -10.58 -6.54 10.60
C SER A 26 -9.84 -5.41 11.32
N VAL A 27 -8.54 -5.58 11.61
CA VAL A 27 -7.74 -4.57 12.32
C VAL A 27 -7.71 -3.24 11.56
N ILE A 28 -7.53 -3.28 10.24
CA ILE A 28 -7.49 -2.06 9.44
C ILE A 28 -8.88 -1.41 9.34
N ALA A 29 -9.94 -2.20 9.20
CA ALA A 29 -11.31 -1.68 9.20
C ALA A 29 -11.69 -1.02 10.53
N ASP A 30 -11.26 -1.57 11.66
CA ASP A 30 -11.52 -1.01 12.98
C ASP A 30 -10.78 0.32 13.21
N LEU A 31 -9.53 0.41 12.73
CA LEU A 31 -8.67 1.57 12.98
C LEU A 31 -8.86 2.70 11.97
N ALA A 32 -9.24 2.37 10.72
CA ALA A 32 -9.32 3.29 9.59
C ALA A 32 -10.56 3.03 8.70
N PRO A 33 -11.79 2.99 9.26
CA PRO A 33 -13.00 2.60 8.54
C PRO A 33 -13.33 3.50 7.35
N ASP A 34 -13.00 4.80 7.44
CA ASP A 34 -13.31 5.79 6.39
C ASP A 34 -12.25 5.85 5.27
N ASP A 35 -11.15 5.12 5.44
CA ASP A 35 -10.00 5.13 4.55
C ASP A 35 -9.95 3.92 3.64
N VAL A 36 -10.60 2.81 4.02
CA VAL A 36 -10.53 1.54 3.29
C VAL A 36 -11.89 1.01 2.85
N GLN A 37 -11.87 0.25 1.77
CA GLN A 37 -12.92 -0.70 1.42
C GLN A 37 -12.33 -2.11 1.37
N LEU A 38 -13.11 -3.09 1.81
CA LEU A 38 -12.71 -4.49 1.82
C LEU A 38 -13.66 -5.29 0.94
N PHE A 39 -13.10 -5.99 -0.04
CA PHE A 39 -13.84 -6.87 -0.92
C PHE A 39 -13.45 -8.32 -0.66
N PRO A 40 -14.35 -9.14 -0.11
CA PRO A 40 -14.09 -10.57 0.09
C PRO A 40 -13.72 -11.25 -1.23
N VAL A 41 -12.69 -12.10 -1.22
CA VAL A 41 -12.24 -12.86 -2.38
C VAL A 41 -11.88 -14.28 -1.99
N GLU A 42 -12.05 -15.21 -2.93
CA GLU A 42 -11.56 -16.58 -2.82
C GLU A 42 -10.12 -16.66 -3.33
N VAL A 43 -9.24 -17.27 -2.54
CA VAL A 43 -7.85 -17.55 -2.95
C VAL A 43 -7.71 -19.04 -3.17
N ALA A 44 -7.33 -19.44 -4.38
CA ALA A 44 -7.21 -20.85 -4.75
C ALA A 44 -6.26 -21.60 -3.80
N GLY A 45 -6.75 -22.73 -3.25
CA GLY A 45 -5.99 -23.54 -2.30
C GLY A 45 -5.95 -23.00 -0.87
N GLN A 46 -6.64 -21.90 -0.58
CA GLN A 46 -6.77 -21.37 0.78
C GLN A 46 -8.21 -21.53 1.29
N PRO A 47 -8.42 -22.23 2.42
CA PRO A 47 -9.76 -22.38 3.01
C PRO A 47 -10.19 -21.15 3.83
N GLU A 48 -9.23 -20.29 4.17
CA GLU A 48 -9.45 -19.08 4.98
C GLU A 48 -9.97 -17.91 4.13
N GLN A 49 -10.60 -16.93 4.79
CA GLN A 49 -11.16 -15.75 4.12
C GLN A 49 -10.08 -14.70 3.87
N PHE A 50 -10.00 -14.23 2.63
CA PHE A 50 -9.16 -13.10 2.24
C PHE A 50 -10.01 -11.95 1.70
N CYS A 51 -9.45 -10.75 1.74
CA CYS A 51 -10.05 -9.55 1.17
C CYS A 51 -9.04 -8.84 0.27
N ILE A 52 -9.51 -8.26 -0.82
CA ILE A 52 -8.80 -7.15 -1.45
C ILE A 52 -9.02 -5.92 -0.57
N LEU A 53 -7.92 -5.29 -0.13
CA LEU A 53 -7.96 -4.01 0.58
C LEU A 53 -7.75 -2.87 -0.41
N VAL A 54 -8.75 -2.00 -0.49
CA VAL A 54 -8.72 -0.80 -1.31
C VAL A 54 -8.53 0.40 -0.40
N ALA A 55 -7.38 1.07 -0.49
CA ALA A 55 -7.23 2.40 0.08
C ALA A 55 -7.99 3.41 -0.79
N THR A 56 -8.96 4.10 -0.21
CA THR A 56 -9.90 4.97 -0.94
C THR A 56 -9.40 6.40 -1.11
N LYS A 57 -8.33 6.77 -0.40
CA LYS A 57 -7.74 8.11 -0.43
C LYS A 57 -6.49 8.13 -1.30
N LEU A 58 -6.46 9.08 -2.23
CA LEU A 58 -5.30 9.38 -3.07
C LEU A 58 -4.82 10.80 -2.73
N ILE A 59 -3.65 10.90 -2.08
CA ILE A 59 -3.21 12.16 -1.46
C ILE A 59 -1.93 12.67 -2.12
N ARG A 60 -1.91 13.95 -2.51
CA ARG A 60 -0.73 14.60 -3.07
C ARG A 60 0.19 15.08 -1.96
N CYS A 61 1.03 14.18 -1.46
CA CYS A 61 1.90 14.45 -0.31
C CYS A 61 3.37 14.08 -0.52
N ILE A 62 3.79 13.62 -1.71
CA ILE A 62 5.22 13.36 -1.97
C ILE A 62 5.97 14.70 -1.89
N ASP A 63 7.02 14.75 -1.06
CA ASP A 63 7.95 15.87 -1.01
C ASP A 63 9.07 15.61 -2.03
N ASP A 64 8.92 16.22 -3.21
CA ASP A 64 9.88 16.07 -4.31
C ASP A 64 11.30 16.53 -3.95
N LYS A 65 11.45 17.42 -2.96
CA LYS A 65 12.75 17.96 -2.56
C LYS A 65 13.45 17.10 -1.52
N ALA A 66 12.67 16.45 -0.65
CA ALA A 66 13.19 15.59 0.40
C ALA A 66 13.37 14.13 -0.06
N THR A 67 12.67 13.72 -1.12
CA THR A 67 12.81 12.39 -1.72
C THR A 67 14.20 12.21 -2.33
N GLU A 68 14.80 11.04 -2.12
CA GLU A 68 16.18 10.75 -2.53
C GLU A 68 16.36 10.80 -4.05
N GLU A 69 15.50 10.11 -4.80
CA GLU A 69 15.55 10.13 -6.26
C GLU A 69 14.16 10.01 -6.86
N ILE A 70 13.89 10.89 -7.83
CA ILE A 70 12.65 10.90 -8.61
C ILE A 70 13.01 10.82 -10.09
N LEU A 71 12.43 9.82 -10.76
CA LEU A 71 12.42 9.75 -12.21
C LEU A 71 11.07 10.19 -12.73
N MET A 72 11.09 11.10 -13.70
CA MET A 72 9.91 11.53 -14.42
C MET A 72 9.89 10.90 -15.81
N TRP A 73 8.70 10.67 -16.34
CA TRP A 73 8.56 10.38 -17.76
C TRP A 73 8.91 11.61 -18.59
N THR A 74 9.83 11.44 -19.53
CA THR A 74 10.25 12.51 -20.46
C THR A 74 9.77 12.23 -21.88
N PRO A 75 9.74 13.22 -22.79
CA PRO A 75 9.37 13.00 -24.18
C PRO A 75 10.21 11.90 -24.87
N GLU A 76 11.48 11.76 -24.49
CA GLU A 76 12.42 10.77 -25.03
C GLU A 76 12.03 9.32 -24.69
N ASP A 77 11.22 9.10 -23.65
CA ASP A 77 10.74 7.77 -23.26
C ASP A 77 9.65 7.21 -24.19
N GLY A 78 9.15 8.01 -25.15
CA GLY A 78 8.19 7.56 -26.16
C GLY A 78 6.78 7.28 -25.62
N ARG A 79 6.44 7.80 -24.44
CA ARG A 79 5.12 7.71 -23.81
C ARG A 79 4.51 9.09 -23.57
N PRO A 80 4.02 9.77 -24.63
CA PRO A 80 3.54 11.15 -24.53
C PRO A 80 2.40 11.31 -23.52
N GLU A 81 1.60 10.26 -23.30
CA GLU A 81 0.50 10.25 -22.35
C GLU A 81 0.93 10.29 -20.88
N LYS A 82 2.22 10.01 -20.59
CA LYS A 82 2.76 9.99 -19.23
C LYS A 82 3.73 11.12 -18.93
N VAL A 83 4.10 11.94 -19.91
CA VAL A 83 5.15 12.96 -19.73
C VAL A 83 4.76 13.90 -18.59
N GLY A 84 5.68 14.08 -17.64
CA GLY A 84 5.44 14.85 -16.43
C GLY A 84 4.81 14.09 -15.26
N GLU A 85 4.51 12.79 -15.42
CA GLU A 85 4.16 11.89 -14.32
C GLU A 85 5.40 11.23 -13.71
N TYR A 86 5.28 10.74 -12.48
CA TYR A 86 6.30 9.92 -11.85
C TYR A 86 6.48 8.61 -12.63
N ARG A 87 7.74 8.29 -12.94
CA ARG A 87 8.18 7.03 -13.53
C ARG A 87 8.75 6.09 -12.49
N ASP A 88 9.52 6.61 -11.55
CA ASP A 88 10.00 5.88 -10.37
C ASP A 88 10.28 6.85 -9.22
N VAL A 89 10.18 6.34 -7.99
CA VAL A 89 10.39 7.11 -6.75
C VAL A 89 11.15 6.23 -5.76
N TRP A 90 12.38 6.63 -5.42
CA TRP A 90 13.24 5.93 -4.46
C TRP A 90 13.53 6.80 -3.24
N GLY A 91 13.61 6.16 -2.07
CA GLY A 91 13.76 6.87 -0.80
C GLY A 91 12.67 7.93 -0.60
N MET A 92 11.42 7.56 -0.91
CA MET A 92 10.27 8.47 -0.92
C MET A 92 10.12 9.19 0.42
N ARG A 93 9.98 10.51 0.38
CA ARG A 93 9.60 11.33 1.52
C ARG A 93 8.24 11.97 1.31
N ILE A 94 7.47 12.10 2.40
CA ILE A 94 6.16 12.75 2.33
C ILE A 94 6.06 13.96 3.27
N ASP A 95 5.31 14.98 2.85
CA ASP A 95 4.79 16.01 3.75
C ASP A 95 3.57 15.45 4.49
N ALA A 96 3.80 14.96 5.71
CA ALA A 96 2.77 14.38 6.55
C ALA A 96 1.61 15.36 6.86
N SER A 97 1.84 16.68 6.78
CA SER A 97 0.76 17.66 6.99
C SER A 97 -0.32 17.59 5.90
N GLN A 98 0.02 17.12 4.70
CA GLN A 98 -0.93 16.93 3.59
C GLN A 98 -1.83 15.70 3.80
N ALA A 99 -1.42 14.73 4.63
CA ALA A 99 -2.20 13.52 4.90
C ALA A 99 -3.35 13.76 5.89
N GLY A 100 -3.37 14.90 6.60
CA GLY A 100 -4.40 15.25 7.57
C GLY A 100 -4.47 14.21 8.69
N ASP A 101 -5.66 13.63 8.91
CA ASP A 101 -5.90 12.52 9.85
C ASP A 101 -5.97 11.14 9.16
N THR A 102 -5.81 11.09 7.84
CA THR A 102 -5.88 9.84 7.05
C THR A 102 -4.83 8.85 7.55
N LYS A 103 -5.25 7.61 7.77
CA LYS A 103 -4.43 6.54 8.34
C LYS A 103 -3.97 5.52 7.31
N VAL A 104 -4.73 5.31 6.25
CA VAL A 104 -4.38 4.38 5.16
C VAL A 104 -4.68 5.04 3.81
N PHE A 105 -3.66 5.23 2.97
CA PHE A 105 -3.83 5.92 1.69
C PHE A 105 -2.78 5.51 0.66
N ARG A 106 -2.96 6.00 -0.57
CA ARG A 106 -1.91 5.96 -1.61
C ARG A 106 -1.52 7.38 -1.99
N THR A 107 -0.28 7.55 -2.43
CA THR A 107 0.19 8.84 -2.92
C THR A 107 -0.36 9.12 -4.32
N TRP A 108 -0.75 10.36 -4.56
CA TRP A 108 -1.13 10.84 -5.88
C TRP A 108 0.08 10.82 -6.81
N GLY A 109 -0.13 10.41 -8.06
CA GLY A 109 0.91 10.33 -9.09
C GLY A 109 1.81 9.09 -8.99
N TRP A 110 1.96 8.48 -7.80
CA TRP A 110 2.75 7.26 -7.62
C TRP A 110 2.05 6.23 -6.70
N PRO A 111 0.88 5.71 -7.11
CA PRO A 111 0.01 4.91 -6.24
C PRO A 111 0.51 3.47 -6.06
N ILE A 112 1.82 3.21 -6.13
CA ILE A 112 2.38 1.86 -5.93
C ILE A 112 2.47 1.55 -4.43
N ALA A 113 2.91 2.53 -3.63
CA ALA A 113 3.06 2.40 -2.19
C ALA A 113 1.70 2.50 -1.47
N LEU A 114 1.49 1.62 -0.49
CA LEU A 114 0.40 1.73 0.49
C LEU A 114 0.97 2.41 1.72
N ILE A 115 0.53 3.64 1.98
CA ILE A 115 1.00 4.43 3.12
C ILE A 115 0.07 4.18 4.29
N VAL A 116 0.66 3.95 5.47
CA VAL A 116 -0.07 3.75 6.70
C VAL A 116 0.51 4.59 7.83
N ARG A 117 -0.34 5.05 8.75
CA ARG A 117 0.14 5.64 10.01
C ARG A 117 0.80 4.60 10.90
N GLU A 118 1.66 5.09 11.78
CA GLU A 118 2.34 4.29 12.79
C GLU A 118 1.38 3.40 13.60
N GLU A 119 0.21 3.91 13.98
CA GLU A 119 -0.79 3.14 14.73
C GLU A 119 -1.30 1.89 13.97
N ILE A 120 -1.36 1.93 12.63
CA ILE A 120 -1.73 0.79 11.80
C ILE A 120 -0.57 -0.21 11.77
N ARG A 121 0.67 0.26 11.54
CA ARG A 121 1.88 -0.57 11.61
C ARG A 121 1.93 -1.32 12.94
N ASP A 122 1.86 -0.59 14.05
CA ASP A 122 1.96 -1.14 15.39
C ASP A 122 0.85 -2.16 15.69
N ALA A 123 -0.36 -1.94 15.19
CA ALA A 123 -1.44 -2.91 15.33
C ALA A 123 -1.19 -4.19 14.54
N LEU A 124 -0.67 -4.09 13.31
CA LEU A 124 -0.32 -5.25 12.49
C LEU A 124 0.85 -6.04 13.09
N GLU A 125 1.85 -5.36 13.64
CA GLU A 125 2.95 -6.00 14.36
C GLU A 125 2.47 -6.69 15.64
N ARG A 126 1.59 -6.05 16.41
CA ARG A 126 1.03 -6.59 17.66
C ARG A 126 0.25 -7.88 17.46
N ILE A 127 -0.47 -8.01 16.34
CA ILE A 127 -1.19 -9.25 16.00
C ILE A 127 -0.29 -10.30 15.33
N GLY A 128 1.00 -10.00 15.12
CA GLY A 128 1.93 -10.87 14.42
C GLY A 128 1.55 -11.11 12.95
N ALA A 129 1.10 -10.06 12.25
CA ALA A 129 0.76 -10.17 10.83
C ALA A 129 1.99 -10.59 10.01
N THR A 130 1.84 -11.64 9.21
CA THR A 130 2.88 -12.16 8.33
C THR A 130 2.82 -11.51 6.95
N GLY A 131 3.98 -11.37 6.29
CA GLY A 131 4.08 -10.81 4.94
C GLY A 131 4.08 -9.28 4.85
N THR A 132 3.96 -8.57 5.98
CA THR A 132 4.13 -7.12 6.03
C THR A 132 5.61 -6.74 6.07
N LYS A 133 5.98 -5.70 5.31
CA LYS A 133 7.27 -5.00 5.42
C LYS A 133 6.99 -3.51 5.46
N PHE A 134 7.58 -2.82 6.42
CA PHE A 134 7.42 -1.38 6.60
C PHE A 134 8.73 -0.66 6.34
N GLU A 135 8.61 0.54 5.78
CA GLU A 135 9.69 1.47 5.52
C GLU A 135 9.17 2.87 5.88
N GLU A 136 9.99 3.65 6.57
CA GLU A 136 9.64 5.02 6.97
C GLU A 136 9.78 5.96 5.78
N VAL A 137 8.79 6.84 5.59
CA VAL A 137 8.67 7.80 4.49
C VAL A 137 8.36 9.18 5.02
#